data_AF-A0A4P1RAK6-F1
#
_entry.id   AF-A0A4P1RAK6-F1
#
_cell.length_a   1.000
_cell.length_b   1.000
_cell.length_c   1.000
_cell.angle_alpha   90.00
_cell.angle_beta   90.00
_cell.angle_gamma   90.00
#
_symmetry.space_group_name_H-M   'P 1'
#
loop_
_entity.id
_entity.type
_entity.pdbx_description
1 polymer ?
#
loop_
_entity_poly.entity_id
_entity_poly.type
_entity_poly.pdbx_seq_one_letter_code
_entity_poly.pdbx_strand_id
1 'polypeptide(L)'
;MSSSRSRNPLVVGRVIGDVLDPFESSIPMRITYNNRDVSNGSEFKPSHVVNQPRVTIGGDDLRNLYTLVVVNPDAPSPSDPNFREYLHWLVTNIPATTGPTFGPRCTKMAIAFHTNACMEYRNH
;
A
#
# COMPACT_ATOMS: atom_id res chain seq x y z
N MET A 1 -1.98 12.66 33.12
CA MET A 1 -1.18 11.51 32.65
C MET A 1 -0.90 11.76 31.17
N SER A 2 0.36 11.96 30.82
CA SER A 2 0.80 12.31 29.46
C SER A 2 0.44 11.18 28.50
N SER A 3 -0.49 11.40 27.56
CA SER A 3 -0.65 10.46 26.46
C SER A 3 0.62 10.52 25.62
N SER A 4 1.31 9.40 25.50
CA SER A 4 2.35 9.25 24.51
C SER A 4 1.72 9.53 23.15
N ARG A 5 2.07 10.67 22.54
CA ARG A 5 1.78 10.91 21.12
C ARG A 5 2.55 9.86 20.34
N SER A 6 1.96 8.69 20.08
CA SER A 6 2.49 7.80 19.06
C SER A 6 2.46 8.61 17.76
N ARG A 7 3.64 8.94 17.24
CA ARG A 7 3.74 9.69 15.98
C ARG A 7 3.15 8.81 14.89
N ASN A 8 2.30 9.38 14.04
CA ASN A 8 1.68 8.66 12.93
C ASN A 8 2.78 7.93 12.12
N PRO A 9 2.75 6.58 12.03
CA PRO A 9 3.82 5.82 11.40
C PRO A 9 4.01 6.16 9.92
N LEU A 10 2.96 6.62 9.23
CA LEU A 10 3.06 7.07 7.84
C LEU A 10 3.82 8.40 7.70
N VAL A 11 3.80 9.25 8.73
CA VAL A 11 4.61 10.47 8.79
C VAL A 11 6.05 10.13 9.16
N VAL A 12 6.24 9.23 10.14
CA VAL A 12 7.59 8.79 10.56
C VAL A 12 8.33 8.11 9.41
N GLY A 13 7.65 7.27 8.64
CA GLY A 13 8.19 6.62 7.44
C GLY A 13 8.18 7.50 6.19
N ARG A 14 7.84 8.79 6.31
CA ARG A 14 7.77 9.79 5.23
C ARG A 14 6.84 9.47 4.05
N VAL A 15 6.01 8.43 4.17
CA VAL A 15 4.97 8.10 3.18
C VAL A 15 4.02 9.28 2.99
N ILE A 16 3.56 9.88 4.10
CA ILE A 16 2.93 11.19 4.07
C ILE A 16 4.04 12.24 3.92
N GLY A 17 3.96 13.03 2.86
CA GLY A 17 4.99 13.99 2.45
C GLY A 17 5.70 13.56 1.18
N ASP A 18 6.29 12.36 1.14
CA ASP A 18 7.01 11.91 -0.06
C ASP A 18 6.05 11.31 -1.11
N VAL A 19 4.92 10.72 -0.71
CA VAL A 19 3.97 10.06 -1.64
C VAL A 19 2.54 10.57 -1.52
N LEU A 20 2.05 10.73 -0.30
CA LEU A 20 0.68 11.13 -0.01
C LEU A 20 0.64 12.48 0.69
N ASP A 21 -0.35 13.30 0.34
CA ASP A 21 -0.74 14.44 1.18
C ASP A 21 -1.33 13.93 2.52
N PRO A 22 -1.27 14.71 3.60
CA PRO A 22 -1.92 14.37 4.86
C PRO A 22 -3.41 14.05 4.67
N PHE A 23 -3.86 12.95 5.26
CA PHE A 23 -5.25 12.50 5.17
C PHE A 23 -5.69 11.83 6.47
N GLU A 24 -7.01 11.77 6.67
CA GLU A 24 -7.63 11.00 7.74
C GLU A 24 -8.08 9.64 7.19
N SER A 25 -7.61 8.55 7.82
CA SER A 25 -7.98 7.20 7.42
C SER A 25 -9.42 6.89 7.80
N SER A 26 -10.31 6.76 6.81
CA SER A 26 -11.75 6.54 7.04
C SER A 26 -12.24 5.12 6.75
N ILE A 27 -11.50 4.35 5.94
CA ILE A 27 -11.89 3.00 5.50
C ILE A 27 -10.86 1.99 5.99
N PRO A 28 -11.28 0.94 6.74
CA PRO A 28 -10.34 -0.08 7.17
C PRO A 28 -9.90 -0.92 5.96
N MET A 29 -8.62 -1.21 5.89
CA MET A 29 -8.03 -2.10 4.89
C MET A 29 -7.11 -3.11 5.58
N ARG A 30 -7.13 -4.35 5.11
CA ARG A 30 -6.22 -5.40 5.56
C ARG A 30 -5.51 -6.03 4.37
N ILE A 31 -4.19 -6.15 4.46
CA ILE A 31 -3.34 -6.77 3.43
C ILE A 31 -2.56 -7.89 4.08
N THR A 32 -2.54 -9.06 3.44
CA THR A 32 -1.84 -10.24 3.96
C THR A 32 -1.01 -10.94 2.89
N TYR A 33 0.23 -11.27 3.22
CA TYR A 33 1.11 -12.15 2.44
C TYR A 33 1.34 -13.43 3.23
N ASN A 34 1.03 -14.60 2.65
CA ASN A 34 1.23 -15.91 3.30
C ASN A 34 0.71 -15.95 4.75
N ASN A 35 -0.51 -15.44 4.98
CA ASN A 35 -1.18 -15.32 6.28
C ASN A 35 -0.50 -14.39 7.31
N ARG A 36 0.48 -13.58 6.90
CA ARG A 36 1.08 -12.52 7.71
C ARG A 36 0.47 -11.16 7.32
N ASP A 37 -0.07 -10.46 8.31
CA ASP A 37 -0.58 -9.11 8.14
C ASP A 37 0.55 -8.13 7.82
N VAL A 38 0.30 -7.23 6.86
CA VAL A 38 1.17 -6.09 6.59
C VAL A 38 0.78 -4.96 7.52
N SER A 39 1.75 -4.47 8.31
CA SER A 39 1.61 -3.28 9.15
C SER A 39 2.63 -2.22 8.72
N ASN A 40 2.37 -0.95 9.01
CA ASN A 40 3.28 0.15 8.65
C ASN A 40 4.69 -0.11 9.22
N GLY A 41 5.71 -0.01 8.36
CA GLY A 41 7.10 -0.28 8.71
C GLY A 41 7.48 -1.77 8.83
N SER A 42 6.58 -2.70 8.52
CA SER A 42 6.89 -4.13 8.53
C SER A 42 7.82 -4.51 7.38
N GLU A 43 8.91 -5.18 7.69
CA GLU A 43 9.83 -5.71 6.69
C GLU A 43 9.39 -7.09 6.21
N PHE A 44 9.50 -7.30 4.90
CA PHE A 44 9.24 -8.57 4.23
C PHE A 44 10.43 -8.94 3.35
N LYS A 45 10.84 -10.21 3.41
CA LYS A 45 11.82 -10.76 2.48
C LYS A 45 11.25 -10.78 1.06
N PRO A 46 12.06 -10.57 0.01
CA PRO A 46 11.62 -10.66 -1.37
C PRO A 46 10.85 -11.95 -1.69
N SER A 47 11.34 -13.09 -1.19
CA SER A 47 10.70 -14.39 -1.36
C SER A 47 9.28 -14.51 -0.78
N HIS A 48 8.91 -13.65 0.18
CA HIS A 48 7.58 -13.67 0.80
C HIS A 48 6.55 -12.81 0.06
N VAL A 49 6.98 -11.96 -0.87
CA VAL A 49 6.12 -11.00 -1.59
C VAL A 49 6.12 -11.22 -3.10
N VAL A 50 6.59 -12.39 -3.55
CA VAL A 50 6.59 -12.80 -4.97
C VAL A 50 5.16 -12.89 -5.51
N ASN A 51 4.25 -13.46 -4.71
CA ASN A 51 2.85 -13.60 -5.07
C ASN A 51 2.04 -12.40 -4.58
N GLN A 52 0.98 -12.07 -5.31
CA GLN A 52 0.05 -11.01 -4.95
C GLN A 52 -0.57 -11.24 -3.56
N PRO A 53 -0.69 -10.20 -2.71
CA PRO A 53 -1.28 -10.34 -1.39
C PRO A 53 -2.80 -10.49 -1.47
N ARG A 54 -3.39 -11.03 -0.41
CA ARG A 54 -4.84 -10.93 -0.21
C ARG A 54 -5.17 -9.58 0.40
N VAL A 55 -6.09 -8.87 -0.22
CA VAL A 55 -6.54 -7.54 0.21
C VAL A 55 -8.02 -7.59 0.55
N THR A 56 -8.40 -7.00 1.68
CA THR A 56 -9.79 -6.82 2.11
C THR A 56 -10.00 -5.34 2.40
N ILE A 57 -11.04 -4.76 1.79
CA ILE A 57 -11.41 -3.35 1.96
C ILE A 57 -12.76 -3.31 2.67
N GLY A 58 -12.87 -2.47 3.70
CA GLY A 58 -14.12 -2.22 4.40
C GLY A 58 -15.06 -1.28 3.63
N GLY A 59 -15.83 -0.51 4.40
CA GLY A 59 -16.91 0.33 3.87
C GLY A 59 -18.28 -0.31 4.10
N ASP A 60 -19.31 0.51 4.03
CA ASP A 60 -20.70 0.16 4.36
C ASP A 60 -21.64 0.24 3.14
N ASP A 61 -21.25 0.97 2.10
CA ASP A 61 -22.01 1.12 0.86
C ASP A 61 -21.33 0.43 -0.33
N LEU A 62 -21.94 -0.66 -0.83
CA LEU A 62 -21.49 -1.43 -1.99
C LEU A 62 -21.45 -0.64 -3.30
N ARG A 63 -22.09 0.54 -3.35
CA ARG A 63 -22.02 1.45 -4.50
C ARG A 63 -20.68 2.18 -4.57
N ASN A 64 -19.94 2.22 -3.47
CA ASN A 64 -18.59 2.76 -3.45
C ASN A 64 -17.63 1.76 -4.08
N LEU A 65 -16.80 2.27 -4.99
CA LEU A 65 -15.80 1.54 -5.73
C LEU A 65 -14.44 2.13 -5.38
N TYR A 66 -13.52 1.30 -4.91
CA TYR A 66 -12.19 1.69 -4.48
C TYR A 66 -11.13 1.34 -5.54
N THR A 67 -10.04 2.09 -5.52
CA THR A 67 -8.85 1.82 -6.32
C THR A 67 -7.69 1.50 -5.40
N LEU A 68 -7.08 0.32 -5.54
CA LEU A 68 -5.82 -0.02 -4.87
C LEU A 68 -4.66 0.33 -5.79
N VAL A 69 -3.71 1.11 -5.28
CA VAL A 69 -2.44 1.41 -5.95
C VAL A 69 -1.32 0.99 -5.02
N VAL A 70 -0.36 0.21 -5.51
CA VAL A 70 0.86 -0.18 -4.78
C VAL A 70 2.06 0.33 -5.57
N VAL A 71 2.81 1.25 -4.97
CA VAL A 71 4.00 1.88 -5.55
C VAL A 71 5.21 1.73 -4.65
N ASN A 72 6.40 1.70 -5.24
CA ASN A 72 7.68 1.86 -4.57
C ASN A 72 8.25 3.27 -4.87
N PRO A 73 8.27 4.19 -3.90
CA PRO A 73 8.79 5.54 -4.09
C PRO A 73 10.33 5.63 -4.02
N ASP A 74 11.01 4.52 -3.79
CA ASP A 74 12.45 4.43 -3.55
C ASP A 74 13.15 3.59 -4.62
N ALA A 75 12.59 3.51 -5.83
CA ALA A 75 13.19 2.75 -6.93
C ALA A 75 14.27 3.59 -7.66
N PRO A 76 15.43 3.00 -8.04
CA PRO A 76 15.91 1.67 -7.70
C PRO A 76 16.37 1.50 -6.25
N SER A 77 16.78 2.58 -5.59
CA SER A 77 17.19 2.56 -4.18
C SER A 77 16.74 3.83 -3.44
N PRO A 78 16.56 3.79 -2.11
CA PRO A 78 16.23 4.98 -1.32
C PRO A 78 17.26 6.10 -1.42
N SER A 79 18.52 5.77 -1.72
CA SER A 79 19.63 6.73 -1.89
C SER A 79 19.67 7.41 -3.25
N ASP A 80 19.14 6.75 -4.29
CA ASP A 80 19.03 7.27 -5.65
C ASP A 80 17.69 6.85 -6.24
N PRO A 81 16.59 7.53 -5.85
CA PRO A 81 15.24 7.12 -6.21
C PRO A 81 14.83 7.70 -7.58
N ASN A 82 15.69 7.60 -8.60
CA ASN A 82 15.48 8.22 -9.91
C ASN A 82 14.36 7.59 -10.75
N PHE A 83 13.84 6.41 -10.36
CA PHE A 83 12.69 5.74 -10.98
C PHE A 83 11.42 5.84 -10.12
N ARG A 84 11.41 6.69 -9.09
CA ARG A 84 10.20 6.94 -8.31
C ARG A 84 9.12 7.59 -9.19
N GLU A 85 7.85 7.22 -9.07
CA GLU A 85 7.27 6.11 -8.31
C GLU A 85 7.12 4.87 -9.20
N TYR A 86 7.68 3.73 -8.78
CA TYR A 86 7.54 2.49 -9.53
C TYR A 86 6.22 1.78 -9.18
N LEU A 87 5.32 1.66 -10.15
CA LEU A 87 4.02 1.01 -9.97
C LEU A 87 4.14 -0.52 -9.95
N HIS A 88 3.89 -1.13 -8.79
CA HIS A 88 3.85 -2.59 -8.62
C HIS A 88 2.50 -3.18 -8.98
N TRP A 89 1.42 -2.53 -8.55
CA TRP A 89 0.08 -3.07 -8.74
C TRP A 89 -0.97 -1.96 -8.76
N LEU A 90 -1.90 -2.07 -9.70
CA LEU A 90 -3.06 -1.19 -9.82
C LEU A 90 -4.31 -2.06 -9.99
N VAL A 91 -5.26 -1.90 -9.09
CA VAL A 91 -6.60 -2.47 -9.21
C VAL A 91 -7.61 -1.37 -9.04
N THR A 92 -8.61 -1.35 -9.90
CA THR A 92 -9.71 -0.38 -9.81
C THR A 92 -11.00 -1.14 -9.48
N ASN A 93 -12.01 -0.42 -8.99
CA ASN A 93 -13.41 -0.87 -8.83
C ASN A 93 -13.56 -2.11 -7.98
N ILE A 94 -12.88 -2.05 -6.86
CA ILE A 94 -13.08 -2.95 -5.75
C ILE A 94 -14.34 -2.47 -5.03
N PRO A 95 -15.45 -3.23 -5.03
CA PRO A 95 -16.62 -2.85 -4.24
C PRO A 95 -16.26 -2.77 -2.74
N ALA A 96 -16.99 -1.94 -1.99
CA ALA A 96 -16.91 -1.95 -0.53
C ALA A 96 -17.18 -3.35 0.03
N THR A 97 -16.62 -3.66 1.21
CA THR A 97 -16.73 -4.96 1.89
C THR A 97 -16.12 -6.17 1.17
N THR A 98 -15.51 -5.99 -0.02
CA THR A 98 -14.92 -7.08 -0.79
C THR A 98 -13.39 -6.94 -0.92
N GLY A 99 -12.78 -7.88 -1.64
CA GLY A 99 -11.39 -7.80 -2.11
C GLY A 99 -11.31 -7.49 -3.60
N PRO A 100 -10.11 -7.25 -4.15
CA PRO A 100 -9.92 -6.95 -5.56
C PRO A 100 -10.31 -8.14 -6.44
N THR A 101 -11.50 -8.07 -7.08
CA THR A 101 -11.94 -9.10 -8.05
C THR A 101 -12.40 -8.58 -9.41
N PHE A 102 -12.61 -7.28 -9.68
CA PHE A 102 -13.11 -6.80 -10.99
C PHE A 102 -12.71 -5.37 -11.41
N GLY A 103 -12.53 -5.12 -12.73
CA GLY A 103 -12.16 -3.83 -13.39
C GLY A 103 -13.36 -2.96 -13.91
N PRO A 104 -13.15 -1.98 -14.84
CA PRO A 104 -12.83 -0.53 -14.72
C PRO A 104 -14.03 0.45 -14.52
N ARG A 105 -13.89 1.46 -13.64
CA ARG A 105 -14.49 2.83 -13.44
C ARG A 105 -14.25 3.43 -12.01
N CYS A 106 -13.39 4.46 -11.93
CA CYS A 106 -12.74 5.04 -10.74
C CYS A 106 -13.62 5.80 -9.71
N THR A 107 -13.28 5.71 -8.41
CA THR A 107 -13.18 6.84 -7.44
C THR A 107 -12.32 6.48 -6.18
N LYS A 108 -11.21 7.20 -5.92
CA LYS A 108 -10.37 7.32 -4.69
C LYS A 108 -9.47 6.15 -4.11
N MET A 109 -8.20 6.57 -3.93
CA MET A 109 -7.08 6.37 -2.97
C MET A 109 -6.11 5.15 -2.98
N ALA A 110 -4.85 5.51 -3.27
CA ALA A 110 -3.61 4.75 -3.32
C ALA A 110 -2.99 4.41 -1.94
N ILE A 111 -2.26 3.29 -1.84
CA ILE A 111 -1.41 2.95 -0.68
C ILE A 111 -0.02 2.51 -1.17
N ALA A 112 0.98 3.37 -0.95
CA ALA A 112 2.38 3.02 -1.17
C ALA A 112 2.83 1.98 -0.12
N PHE A 113 3.38 0.86 -0.58
CA PHE A 113 4.16 -0.03 0.27
C PHE A 113 5.62 0.15 -0.11
N HIS A 114 6.44 0.49 0.88
CA HIS A 114 7.88 0.47 0.76
C HIS A 114 8.33 -1.01 0.67
N THR A 115 8.39 -1.54 -0.55
CA THR A 115 8.95 -2.87 -0.79
C THR A 115 10.36 -2.69 -1.32
N ASN A 116 11.36 -2.74 -0.43
CA ASN A 116 12.77 -2.98 -0.82
C ASN A 116 12.97 -4.34 -1.55
N ALA A 117 11.89 -5.09 -1.79
CA ALA A 117 11.88 -6.45 -2.27
C ALA A 117 11.82 -6.60 -3.80
N CYS A 118 11.43 -5.57 -4.56
CA CYS A 118 11.05 -5.79 -5.96
C CYS A 118 12.13 -5.46 -7.00
N MET A 119 13.18 -4.72 -6.63
CA MET A 119 14.25 -4.37 -7.58
C MET A 119 15.35 -5.44 -7.72
N GLU A 120 15.47 -6.39 -6.79
CA GLU A 120 16.42 -7.50 -6.93
C GLU A 120 15.96 -8.59 -7.92
N TYR A 121 14.67 -8.68 -8.26
CA TYR A 121 14.14 -9.80 -9.04
C TYR A 121 14.37 -9.71 -10.56
N ARG A 122 14.97 -8.63 -11.07
CA ARG A 122 15.15 -8.43 -12.53
C ARG A 122 16.59 -8.50 -13.04
N ASN A 123 17.54 -8.88 -12.18
CA ASN A 123 18.90 -9.19 -12.58
C ASN A 123 19.12 -10.71 -12.52
N HIS A 124 18.55 -11.48 -13.44
CA HIS A 124 19.08 -12.74 -14.00
C HIS A 124 18.21 -13.24 -15.14
#